data_AF-A0A9Q3F7U8-F1
#
_entry.id   AF-A0A9Q3F7U8-F1
#
_cell.length_a   1.000
_cell.length_b   1.000
_cell.length_c   1.000
_cell.angle_alpha   90.00
_cell.angle_beta   90.00
_cell.angle_gamma   90.00
#
_symmetry.space_group_name_H-M   'P 1'
#
loop_
_entity.id
_entity.type
_entity.pdbx_description
1 polymer ?
#
loop_
_entity_poly.entity_id
_entity_poly.type
_entity_poly.pdbx_seq_one_letter_code
_entity_poly.pdbx_strand_id
1 'polypeptide(L)'
;MASSNKEQWNLAIKKELQNMENLSLRTLRNRKENNHPITSTWVFKEKEDDSGIIIEHKARLCAHGFHQISGLDYQSTFTPTGRLSSLCALVSFAEIYKFHFHQMDVCSSFLNAPLQEEICLKNPSRSISKQTNPSPTTKQSVIQT
;
A
#
# COMPACT_ATOMS: atom_id res chain seq x y z
N MET A 1 20.17 -11.51 1.91
CA MET A 1 19.20 -12.11 2.85
C MET A 1 19.83 -13.35 3.48
N ALA A 2 20.73 -13.13 4.44
CA ALA A 2 21.30 -14.16 5.30
C ALA A 2 20.99 -13.73 6.73
N SER A 3 19.77 -14.02 7.18
CA SER A 3 19.37 -13.88 8.58
C SER A 3 18.29 -14.92 8.88
N SER A 4 18.21 -15.34 10.14
CA SER A 4 17.40 -16.46 10.62
C SER A 4 15.91 -16.40 10.25
N ASN A 5 15.37 -15.22 9.92
CA ASN A 5 13.93 -14.99 9.72
C ASN A 5 13.51 -14.95 8.24
N LYS A 6 14.37 -15.39 7.30
CA LYS A 6 14.11 -15.33 5.85
C LYS A 6 12.79 -16.01 5.45
N GLU A 7 12.42 -17.10 6.10
CA GLU A 7 11.17 -17.82 5.80
C GLU A 7 9.93 -17.02 6.23
N GLN A 8 9.97 -16.43 7.43
CA GLN A 8 8.90 -15.58 7.96
C GLN A 8 8.65 -14.37 7.06
N TRP A 9 9.72 -13.75 6.53
CA TRP A 9 9.60 -12.67 5.56
C TRP A 9 9.02 -13.11 4.22
N ASN A 10 9.37 -14.30 3.72
CA ASN A 10 8.74 -14.83 2.50
C ASN A 10 7.25 -15.15 2.70
N LEU A 11 6.86 -15.65 3.87
CA LEU A 11 5.46 -15.86 4.23
C LEU A 11 4.69 -14.54 4.28
N ALA A 12 5.27 -13.49 4.88
CA ALA A 12 4.68 -12.16 4.91
C ALA A 12 4.47 -11.57 3.50
N ILE A 13 5.44 -11.74 2.60
CA ILE A 13 5.32 -11.33 1.18
C ILE A 13 4.17 -12.07 0.49
N LYS A 14 4.08 -13.39 0.67
CA LYS A 14 3.00 -14.21 0.07
C LYS A 14 1.63 -13.77 0.58
N LYS A 15 1.50 -13.52 1.89
CA LYS A 15 0.26 -13.03 2.51
C LYS A 15 -0.20 -11.71 1.90
N GLU A 16 0.72 -10.76 1.71
CA GLU A 16 0.41 -9.47 1.09
C GLU A 16 -0.02 -9.62 -0.38
N LEU A 17 0.68 -10.44 -1.16
CA LEU A 17 0.33 -10.70 -2.57
C LEU A 17 -1.05 -11.36 -2.69
N GLN A 18 -1.33 -12.35 -1.83
CA GLN A 18 -2.63 -13.03 -1.79
C GLN A 18 -3.76 -12.07 -1.39
N ASN A 19 -3.52 -11.14 -0.47
CA ASN A 19 -4.50 -10.11 -0.13
C ASN A 19 -4.83 -9.22 -1.34
N MET A 20 -3.82 -8.83 -2.13
CA MET A 20 -4.02 -8.05 -3.36
C MET A 20 -4.77 -8.84 -4.44
N GLU A 21 -4.50 -10.15 -4.56
CA GLU A 21 -5.22 -11.03 -5.49
C GLU A 21 -6.68 -11.22 -5.08
N ASN A 22 -6.95 -11.45 -3.79
CA ASN A 22 -8.30 -11.60 -3.26
C ASN A 22 -9.17 -10.36 -3.48
N LEU A 23 -8.56 -9.18 -3.42
CA LEU A 23 -9.23 -7.90 -3.66
C LEU A 23 -9.19 -7.50 -5.14
N SER A 24 -8.73 -8.39 -6.03
CA SER A 24 -8.58 -8.14 -7.48
C SER A 24 -7.78 -6.88 -7.83
N LEU A 25 -6.93 -6.43 -6.91
CA LEU A 25 -6.21 -5.16 -7.02
C LEU A 25 -5.06 -5.21 -8.00
N ARG A 26 -4.57 -6.41 -8.31
CA ARG A 26 -3.30 -6.59 -9.01
C ARG A 26 -3.49 -7.51 -10.21
N THR A 27 -3.20 -6.99 -11.39
CA THR A 27 -3.11 -7.80 -12.62
C THR A 27 -1.68 -7.73 -13.18
N LEU A 28 -1.09 -8.89 -13.45
CA LEU A 28 0.19 -8.95 -14.17
C LEU A 28 -0.06 -8.69 -15.66
N ARG A 29 0.50 -7.61 -16.22
CA ARG A 29 0.42 -7.32 -17.66
C ARG A 29 1.81 -7.18 -18.27
N ASN A 30 1.90 -7.48 -19.56
CA ASN A 30 3.10 -7.16 -20.34
C ASN A 30 3.21 -5.64 -20.51
N ARG A 31 4.44 -5.14 -20.48
CA ARG A 31 4.75 -3.72 -20.66
C ARG A 31 4.23 -3.25 -22.02
N LYS A 32 3.29 -2.29 -22.02
CA LYS A 32 2.96 -1.50 -23.22
C LYS A 32 3.99 -0.39 -23.40
N GLU A 33 4.27 -0.01 -24.64
CA GLU A 33 5.35 0.95 -24.98
C GLU A 33 5.16 2.34 -24.36
N ASN A 34 3.93 2.72 -24.00
CA ASN A 34 3.60 4.05 -23.48
C ASN A 34 3.32 4.12 -21.97
N ASN A 35 3.57 3.05 -21.20
CA ASN A 35 3.42 3.12 -19.75
C ASN A 35 4.70 3.60 -19.06
N HIS A 36 4.54 4.53 -18.12
CA HIS A 36 5.58 4.97 -17.20
C HIS A 36 5.49 4.15 -15.90
N PRO A 37 6.24 3.05 -15.75
CA PRO A 37 6.12 2.21 -14.56
C PRO A 37 6.75 2.88 -13.35
N ILE A 38 5.97 3.06 -12.29
CA ILE A 38 6.47 3.53 -11.01
C ILE A 38 7.30 2.42 -10.37
N THR A 39 8.49 2.77 -9.88
CA THR A 39 9.32 1.81 -9.16
C THR A 39 8.64 1.43 -7.84
N SER A 40 8.75 0.17 -7.40
CA SER A 40 8.23 -0.27 -6.10
C SER A 40 9.32 -0.98 -5.28
N THR A 41 9.16 -0.97 -3.95
CA THR A 41 10.07 -1.62 -2.98
C THR A 41 9.25 -2.33 -1.90
N TRP A 42 9.80 -3.40 -1.35
CA TRP A 42 9.25 -4.06 -0.16
C TRP A 42 9.70 -3.36 1.12
N VAL A 43 8.74 -3.01 1.96
CA VAL A 43 8.98 -2.50 3.32
C VAL A 43 8.64 -3.60 4.31
N PHE A 44 9.60 -3.93 5.17
CA PHE A 44 9.49 -4.96 6.18
C PHE A 44 9.39 -4.32 7.57
N LYS A 45 8.45 -4.79 8.39
CA LYS A 45 8.28 -4.34 9.77
C LYS A 45 7.89 -5.51 10.65
N GLU A 46 8.60 -5.68 11.77
CA GLU A 46 8.20 -6.61 12.83
C GLU A 46 7.20 -5.89 13.74
N LYS A 47 6.14 -6.60 14.13
CA LYS A 47 5.14 -6.13 15.09
C LYS A 47 5.42 -6.85 16.40
N GLU A 48 5.81 -6.05 17.39
CA GLU A 48 6.09 -6.51 18.75
C GLU A 48 4.87 -6.28 19.64
N ASP A 49 4.75 -7.12 20.67
CA ASP A 49 3.82 -6.91 21.79
C ASP A 49 4.36 -5.85 22.77
N ASP A 50 3.56 -5.44 23.74
CA ASP A 50 3.98 -4.56 24.84
C ASP A 50 5.14 -5.16 25.66
N SER A 51 5.31 -6.49 25.60
CA SER A 51 6.42 -7.23 26.21
C SER A 51 7.67 -7.34 25.32
N GLY A 52 7.67 -6.74 24.12
CA GLY A 52 8.80 -6.77 23.17
C GLY A 52 8.95 -8.09 22.39
N ILE A 53 7.96 -8.98 22.45
CA ILE A 53 7.97 -10.26 21.73
C ILE A 53 7.42 -10.04 20.31
N ILE A 54 8.12 -10.53 19.29
CA ILE A 54 7.68 -10.45 17.89
C ILE A 54 6.43 -11.33 17.70
N ILE A 55 5.28 -10.70 17.46
CA ILE A 55 4.01 -11.37 17.19
C ILE A 55 3.85 -11.62 15.68
N GLU A 56 4.24 -10.66 14.84
CA GLU A 56 3.98 -10.75 13.40
C GLU A 56 5.06 -10.07 12.56
N HIS A 57 5.42 -10.71 11.44
CA HIS A 57 6.23 -10.11 10.41
C HIS A 57 5.32 -9.51 9.34
N LYS A 58 5.42 -8.20 9.12
CA LYS A 58 4.60 -7.47 8.14
C LYS A 58 5.44 -7.03 6.95
N ALA A 59 5.06 -7.46 5.76
CA ALA A 59 5.63 -6.99 4.50
C ALA A 59 4.59 -6.14 3.78
N ARG A 60 5.01 -4.98 3.25
CA ARG A 60 4.17 -4.10 2.43
C ARG A 60 4.86 -3.80 1.11
N LEU A 61 4.11 -3.84 0.03
CA LEU A 61 4.59 -3.40 -1.28
C LEU A 61 4.31 -1.90 -1.41
N CYS A 62 5.35 -1.08 -1.46
CA CYS A 62 5.22 0.37 -1.55
C CYS A 62 5.68 0.88 -2.92
N ALA A 63 4.85 1.68 -3.58
CA ALA A 63 5.24 2.45 -4.75
C ALA A 63 6.10 3.66 -4.32
N HIS A 64 7.09 4.05 -5.12
CA HIS A 64 7.84 5.28 -4.88
C HIS A 64 7.02 6.47 -5.37
N GLY A 65 6.10 6.95 -4.55
CA GLY A 65 5.16 8.04 -4.89
C GLY A 65 5.86 9.33 -5.35
N PHE A 66 7.10 9.58 -4.94
CA PHE A 66 7.87 10.75 -5.40
C PHE A 66 8.30 10.70 -6.88
N HIS A 67 8.14 9.55 -7.56
CA HIS A 67 8.29 9.45 -9.01
C HIS A 67 6.96 9.61 -9.77
N GLN A 68 5.85 9.89 -9.08
CA GLN A 68 4.57 10.13 -9.72
C GLN A 68 4.53 11.51 -10.38
N ILE A 69 4.02 11.56 -11.60
CA ILE A 69 3.88 12.79 -12.37
C ILE A 69 2.43 13.26 -12.29
N SER A 70 2.22 14.50 -11.83
CA SER A 70 0.88 15.11 -11.80
C SER A 70 0.31 15.24 -13.22
N GLY A 71 -0.96 14.88 -13.39
CA GLY A 71 -1.66 14.87 -14.69
C GLY A 71 -1.43 13.60 -15.53
N LEU A 72 -0.48 12.75 -15.15
CA LEU A 72 -0.20 11.45 -15.79
C LEU A 72 -0.53 10.29 -14.86
N ASP A 73 0.03 10.30 -13.65
CA ASP A 73 -0.13 9.25 -12.64
C ASP A 73 -1.13 9.61 -11.54
N TYR A 74 -1.45 10.90 -11.37
CA TYR A 74 -2.54 11.37 -10.51
C TYR A 74 -3.12 12.73 -10.90
N GLN A 75 -4.44 12.88 -10.78
CA GLN A 75 -5.18 14.14 -11.01
C GLN A 75 -5.32 14.99 -9.75
N SER A 76 -5.41 14.38 -8.56
CA SER A 76 -5.51 15.11 -7.30
C SER A 76 -4.78 14.39 -6.16
N THR A 77 -4.10 15.15 -5.30
CA THR A 77 -3.28 14.59 -4.20
C THR A 77 -4.07 14.47 -2.89
N PHE A 78 -5.29 15.00 -2.84
CA PHE A 78 -6.05 15.09 -1.59
C PHE A 78 -7.04 13.94 -1.47
N THR A 79 -6.80 13.04 -0.53
CA THR A 79 -7.87 12.24 0.04
C THR A 79 -8.80 13.18 0.82
N PRO A 80 -10.14 13.01 0.74
CA PRO A 80 -11.08 13.82 1.51
C PRO A 80 -10.97 13.45 3.00
N THR A 81 -9.98 14.00 3.67
CA THR A 81 -9.79 13.82 5.11
C THR A 81 -10.64 14.85 5.83
N GLY A 82 -11.61 14.37 6.63
CA GLY A 82 -12.43 15.24 7.46
C GLY A 82 -11.56 16.14 8.35
N ARG A 83 -11.93 17.41 8.49
CA ARG A 83 -11.21 18.33 9.38
C ARG A 83 -11.44 17.91 10.83
N LEU A 84 -10.38 17.96 11.64
CA LEU A 84 -10.48 17.68 13.07
C LEU A 84 -11.49 18.60 13.76
N SER A 85 -11.58 19.87 13.35
CA SER A 85 -12.57 20.82 13.87
C SER A 85 -14.01 20.36 13.64
N SER A 86 -14.31 19.77 12.47
CA SER A 86 -15.63 19.21 12.18
C SER A 86 -15.92 17.97 13.03
N LEU A 87 -14.93 17.12 13.26
CA LEU A 87 -15.07 15.96 14.14
C LEU A 87 -15.33 16.39 15.59
N CYS A 88 -14.56 17.35 16.11
CA CYS A 88 -14.76 17.90 17.44
C CYS A 88 -16.15 18.53 17.59
N ALA A 89 -16.61 19.30 16.59
CA ALA A 89 -17.96 19.88 16.62
C ALA A 89 -19.06 18.80 16.67
N LEU A 90 -18.89 17.71 15.90
CA LEU A 90 -19.84 16.58 15.89
C LEU A 90 -19.86 15.85 17.24
N VAL A 91 -18.70 15.67 17.87
CA VAL A 91 -18.59 15.07 19.22
C VAL A 91 -19.22 15.98 20.27
N SER A 92 -18.95 17.29 20.24
CA SER A 92 -19.58 18.25 21.16
C SER A 92 -21.10 18.27 21.01
N PHE A 93 -21.59 18.19 19.78
CA PHE A 93 -23.02 18.07 19.51
C PHE A 93 -23.58 16.75 20.09
N ALA A 94 -22.94 15.62 19.82
CA ALA A 94 -23.38 14.33 20.35
C ALA A 94 -23.47 14.32 21.89
N GLU A 95 -22.53 14.97 22.59
CA GLU A 95 -22.55 15.06 24.06
C GLU A 95 -23.71 15.92 24.58
N ILE A 96 -24.02 17.03 23.93
CA ILE A 96 -25.16 17.91 24.30
C ILE A 96 -26.48 17.15 24.19
N TYR A 97 -26.63 16.34 23.14
CA TYR A 97 -27.86 15.58 22.87
C TYR A 97 -27.82 14.14 23.42
N LYS A 98 -26.77 13.78 24.17
CA LYS A 98 -26.56 12.45 24.77
C LYS A 98 -26.70 11.30 23.77
N PHE A 99 -26.15 11.49 22.57
CA PHE A 99 -26.11 10.44 21.56
C PHE A 99 -24.97 9.45 21.82
N HIS A 100 -25.25 8.17 21.56
CA HIS A 100 -24.22 7.13 21.59
C HIS A 100 -23.41 7.18 20.28
N PHE A 101 -22.08 7.19 20.41
CA PHE A 101 -21.16 7.15 19.28
C PHE A 101 -20.50 5.78 19.18
N HIS A 102 -20.45 5.24 17.96
CA HIS A 102 -19.70 4.04 17.64
C HIS A 102 -18.63 4.38 16.62
N GLN A 103 -17.36 4.12 16.97
CA GLN A 103 -16.25 4.24 16.03
C GLN A 103 -16.02 2.90 15.36
N MET A 104 -15.99 2.88 14.02
CA MET A 104 -15.59 1.71 13.25
C MET A 104 -14.28 2.03 12.54
N ASP A 105 -13.20 1.35 12.93
CA ASP A 105 -11.94 1.37 12.18
C ASP A 105 -12.04 0.35 11.05
N VAL A 106 -12.02 0.83 9.81
CA VAL A 106 -12.05 -0.05 8.64
C VAL A 106 -10.63 -0.53 8.37
N CYS A 107 -10.35 -1.77 8.78
CA CYS A 107 -9.14 -2.47 8.38
C CYS A 107 -9.03 -2.45 6.85
N SER A 108 -7.93 -1.88 6.34
CA SER A 108 -7.63 -1.80 4.90
C SER A 108 -8.45 -0.79 4.08
N SER A 109 -8.78 0.37 4.66
CA SER A 109 -9.46 1.48 3.96
C SER A 109 -8.82 1.89 2.62
N PHE A 110 -7.48 1.80 2.50
CA PHE A 110 -6.76 2.07 1.25
C PHE A 110 -7.12 1.11 0.11
N LEU A 111 -7.52 -0.13 0.42
CA LEU A 111 -7.80 -1.15 -0.58
C LEU A 111 -9.26 -1.13 -1.07
N ASN A 112 -10.15 -0.44 -0.35
CA ASN A 112 -11.56 -0.31 -0.70
C ASN A 112 -11.90 1.02 -1.39
N ALA A 113 -10.92 1.92 -1.50
CA ALA A 113 -11.10 3.16 -2.25
C ALA A 113 -10.93 2.86 -3.75
N PRO A 114 -11.94 3.14 -4.59
CA PRO A 114 -11.79 2.99 -6.04
C PRO A 114 -10.67 3.92 -6.52
N LEU A 115 -9.75 3.38 -7.32
CA LEU A 115 -8.62 4.13 -7.83
C LEU A 115 -9.01 4.62 -9.22
N GLN A 116 -9.13 5.93 -9.39
CA GLN A 116 -9.56 6.49 -10.69
C GLN A 116 -8.55 6.25 -11.82
N GLU A 117 -7.30 5.92 -11.49
CA GLU A 117 -6.19 5.80 -12.44
C GLU A 117 -5.56 4.41 -12.40
N GLU A 118 -5.18 3.89 -13.57
CA GLU A 118 -4.45 2.62 -13.68
C GLU A 118 -2.96 2.85 -13.41
N ILE A 119 -2.49 2.45 -12.23
CA ILE A 119 -1.07 2.63 -11.86
C ILE A 119 -0.27 1.38 -12.23
N CYS A 120 0.79 1.57 -12.99
CA CYS A 120 1.73 0.51 -13.33
C CYS A 120 2.93 0.50 -12.40
N LEU A 121 3.14 -0.60 -11.69
CA LEU A 121 4.32 -0.83 -10.87
C LEU A 121 5.34 -1.71 -11.58
N LYS A 122 6.60 -1.30 -11.50
CA LYS A 122 7.73 -2.18 -11.78
C LYS A 122 7.84 -3.18 -10.63
N ASN A 123 7.85 -4.47 -10.96
CA ASN A 123 8.06 -5.51 -9.97
C ASN A 123 9.35 -5.24 -9.19
N PRO A 124 9.31 -5.26 -7.84
CA PRO A 124 10.49 -5.02 -7.04
C PRO A 124 11.49 -6.15 -7.28
N SER A 125 12.76 -5.80 -7.50
CA SER A 125 13.82 -6.81 -7.55
C SER A 125 13.89 -7.50 -6.19
N ARG A 126 14.02 -8.83 -6.18
CA ARG A 126 14.17 -9.64 -4.95
C ARG A 126 15.46 -9.34 -4.19
N SER A 127 16.40 -8.62 -4.82
CA SER A 127 17.67 -8.22 -4.24
C SER A 127 17.61 -6.78 -3.72
N ILE A 128 17.72 -6.64 -2.39
CA ILE A 128 18.12 -5.38 -1.76
C ILE A 128 19.60 -5.14 -2.13
N SER A 129 19.85 -4.67 -3.35
CA SER A 129 21.17 -4.21 -3.76
C SER A 129 21.06 -3.37 -5.03
N LYS A 130 21.33 -2.07 -4.83
CA LYS A 130 21.93 -1.09 -5.76
C LYS A 130 21.30 -0.97 -7.14
N GLN A 131 20.90 0.27 -7.44
CA GLN A 131 20.59 0.76 -8.79
C GLN A 131 21.58 0.20 -9.81
N THR A 132 21.09 -0.64 -10.72
CA THR A 132 21.71 -0.85 -12.04
C THR A 132 20.60 -0.95 -13.09
N ASN A 133 20.87 -0.34 -14.23
CA ASN A 133 19.94 0.01 -15.30
C ASN A 133 19.06 -1.15 -15.81
N PRO A 134 17.80 -0.90 -16.23
CA PRO A 134 16.92 -1.98 -16.66
C PRO A 134 17.21 -2.44 -18.10
N SER A 135 17.46 -3.74 -18.25
CA SER A 135 17.33 -4.49 -19.51
C SER A 135 15.85 -4.80 -19.84
N PRO A 136 15.49 -5.10 -21.10
CA PRO A 136 14.16 -4.82 -21.66
C PRO A 136 13.00 -5.72 -21.20
N THR A 137 13.27 -6.85 -20.53
CA THR A 137 12.28 -7.93 -20.38
C THR A 137 11.72 -8.05 -18.96
N THR A 138 11.31 -6.93 -18.36
CA THR A 138 10.77 -6.93 -16.98
C THR A 138 9.24 -6.93 -17.00
N LYS A 139 8.61 -8.03 -16.56
CA LYS A 139 7.16 -8.12 -16.33
C LYS A 139 6.70 -7.08 -15.30
N GLN A 140 5.61 -6.36 -15.59
CA GLN A 140 5.07 -5.30 -14.74
C GLN A 140 3.79 -5.75 -14.05
N SER A 141 3.52 -5.18 -12.89
CA SER A 141 2.27 -5.39 -12.14
C SER A 141 1.45 -4.12 -12.21
N VAL A 142 0.26 -4.22 -12.76
CA VAL A 142 -0.71 -3.13 -12.76
C VAL A 142 -1.55 -3.24 -11.49
N ILE A 143 -1.72 -2.13 -10.79
CA ILE A 143 -2.70 -2.01 -9.72
C ILE A 143 -3.95 -1.32 -10.29
N GLN A 144 -5.12 -1.95 -10.14
CA GLN A 144 -6.43 -1.43 -10.55
C GLN A 144 -7.41 -1.63 -9.40
N THR A 145 -8.22 -0.62 -9.08
CA THR A 145 -9.36 -0.74 -8.15
C THR A 145 -10.58 -0.06 -8.73
#